data_AF-A0A132ALP8-F1
#
_entry.id   AF-A0A132ALP8-F1
#
_cell.length_a   1.000
_cell.length_b   1.000
_cell.length_c   1.000
_cell.angle_alpha   90.00
_cell.angle_beta   90.00
_cell.angle_gamma   90.00
#
_symmetry.space_group_name_H-M   'P 1'
#
loop_
_entity.id
_entity.type
_entity.pdbx_description
1 polymer ?
#
loop_
_entity_poly.entity_id
_entity_poly.type
_entity_poly.pdbx_seq_one_letter_code
_entity_poly.pdbx_strand_id
1 'polypeptide(L)'
;MHIISISSISAVQMDFTSDFYFRQSWRDQRLSFRPQPGIEALYVGAEVSEKIWVPDTFFANEKAAQFHMATTPNTFIRIKSNGEVFLSMSYL
;
A
#
# COMPACT_ATOMS: atom_id res chain seq x y z
N MET A 1 -6.35 6.74 2.73
CA MET A 1 -5.69 7.55 1.68
C MET A 1 -5.17 8.83 2.32
N HIS A 2 -3.97 9.28 1.95
CA HIS A 2 -3.39 10.54 2.39
C HIS A 2 -2.75 11.26 1.20
N ILE A 3 -3.35 12.38 0.78
CA ILE A 3 -2.89 13.15 -0.37
C ILE A 3 -1.69 14.00 0.04
N ILE A 4 -0.61 13.91 -0.73
CA ILE A 4 0.60 14.71 -0.58
C ILE A 4 0.48 15.96 -1.45
N SER A 5 0.09 15.78 -2.71
CA SER A 5 0.00 16.85 -3.68
C SER A 5 -1.08 16.58 -4.74
N ILE A 6 -1.58 17.66 -5.32
CA ILE A 6 -2.37 17.64 -6.55
C ILE A 6 -1.69 18.62 -7.50
N SER A 7 -1.34 18.17 -8.70
CA SER A 7 -0.57 18.92 -9.69
C SER A 7 -1.09 18.68 -11.11
N SER A 8 -0.49 19.37 -12.09
CA SER A 8 -0.73 19.17 -13.53
C SER A 8 -2.21 19.13 -13.93
N ILE A 9 -3.01 20.09 -13.45
CA ILE A 9 -4.44 20.17 -13.77
C ILE A 9 -4.62 20.64 -15.21
N SER A 10 -5.22 19.80 -16.07
CA SER A 10 -5.52 20.10 -17.46
C SER A 10 -7.02 20.26 -17.67
N ALA A 11 -7.48 21.49 -17.91
CA ALA A 11 -8.88 21.75 -18.23
C ALA A 11 -9.28 21.22 -19.62
N VAL A 12 -8.31 21.12 -20.55
CA VAL A 12 -8.54 20.62 -21.91
C VAL A 12 -8.71 19.11 -21.91
N GLN A 13 -7.86 18.39 -21.18
CA GLN A 13 -7.90 16.94 -21.09
C GLN A 13 -8.83 16.44 -19.97
N MET A 14 -9.29 17.34 -19.09
CA MET A 14 -10.10 17.03 -17.91
C MET A 14 -9.40 16.00 -17.00
N ASP A 15 -8.13 16.24 -16.66
CA ASP A 15 -7.36 15.42 -15.73
C ASP A 15 -6.46 16.24 -14.79
N PHE A 16 -5.91 15.53 -13.81
CA PHE A 16 -4.93 16.02 -12.85
C PHE A 16 -4.02 14.87 -12.44
N THR A 17 -2.84 15.22 -11.91
CA THR A 17 -1.91 14.27 -11.28
C THR A 17 -2.02 14.41 -9.76
N SER A 18 -1.96 13.31 -9.02
CA SER A 18 -1.99 13.37 -7.55
C SER A 18 -1.02 12.38 -6.92
N ASP A 19 -0.15 12.92 -6.08
CA ASP A 19 0.72 12.14 -5.23
C ASP A 19 0.00 11.78 -3.94
N PHE A 20 -0.07 10.50 -3.58
CA PHE A 20 -0.69 10.09 -2.32
C PHE A 20 -0.12 8.79 -1.75
N TYR A 21 -0.24 8.65 -0.43
CA TYR A 21 -0.11 7.36 0.24
C TYR A 21 -1.45 6.64 0.27
N PHE A 22 -1.48 5.45 -0.31
CA PHE A 22 -2.60 4.54 -0.19
C PHE A 22 -2.31 3.53 0.92
N ARG A 23 -3.27 3.38 1.83
CA ARG A 23 -3.14 2.52 3.00
C ARG A 23 -4.32 1.58 3.06
N GLN A 24 -4.05 0.30 3.21
CA GLN A 24 -5.03 -0.76 3.31
C GLN A 24 -4.79 -1.55 4.59
N SER A 25 -5.88 -1.98 5.22
CA SER A 25 -5.85 -2.90 6.34
C SER A 25 -6.86 -4.00 6.09
N TRP A 26 -6.43 -5.24 6.22
CA TRP A 26 -7.29 -6.42 6.16
C TRP A 26 -6.85 -7.42 7.21
N ARG A 27 -7.69 -8.42 7.46
CA ARG A 27 -7.37 -9.51 8.38
C ARG A 27 -7.26 -10.82 7.61
N ASP A 28 -6.10 -11.46 7.69
CA ASP A 28 -5.85 -12.79 7.14
C ASP A 28 -5.43 -13.73 8.27
N GLN A 29 -6.32 -14.66 8.63
CA GLN A 29 -6.06 -15.62 9.70
C GLN A 29 -4.86 -16.53 9.41
N ARG A 30 -4.54 -16.79 8.13
CA ARG A 30 -3.41 -17.63 7.71
C ARG A 30 -2.06 -17.02 8.07
N LEU A 31 -2.01 -15.70 8.27
CA LEU A 31 -0.81 -14.96 8.66
C LEU A 31 -0.71 -14.73 10.17
N SER A 32 -1.62 -15.31 10.96
CA SER A 32 -1.55 -15.22 12.42
C SER A 32 -0.38 -16.05 12.96
N PHE A 33 0.27 -15.57 14.02
CA PHE A 33 1.38 -16.26 14.67
C PHE A 33 1.28 -16.14 16.18
N ARG A 34 1.94 -17.06 16.91
CA ARG A 34 1.95 -17.00 18.38
C ARG A 34 2.76 -15.77 18.82
N PRO A 35 2.16 -14.84 19.60
CA PRO A 35 2.88 -13.68 20.08
C PRO A 35 4.03 -14.13 20.98
N GLN A 36 5.19 -13.50 20.81
CA GLN A 36 6.35 -13.69 21.68
C GLN A 36 6.56 -12.41 22.50
N PRO A 37 7.11 -12.50 23.72
CA PRO A 37 7.44 -11.31 24.50
C PRO A 37 8.29 -10.33 23.68
N GLY A 38 7.78 -9.12 23.46
CA GLY A 38 8.45 -8.08 22.66
C GLY A 38 8.21 -8.12 21.14
N ILE A 39 7.47 -9.10 20.61
CA ILE A 39 7.12 -9.20 19.18
C ILE A 39 5.60 -9.21 19.01
N GLU A 40 5.02 -8.03 18.83
CA GLU A 40 3.58 -7.85 18.58
C GLU A 40 3.24 -7.83 17.07
N ALA A 41 4.21 -7.46 16.23
CA ALA A 41 4.06 -7.37 14.79
C ALA A 41 5.38 -7.64 14.05
N LEU A 42 5.25 -8.21 12.86
CA LEU A 42 6.32 -8.36 11.89
C LEU A 42 6.31 -7.16 10.93
N TYR A 43 7.47 -6.55 10.75
CA TYR A 43 7.70 -5.49 9.77
C TYR A 43 8.51 -6.10 8.64
N VAL A 44 7.94 -6.15 7.45
CA VAL A 44 8.51 -6.88 6.31
C VAL A 44 8.63 -5.98 5.09
N GLY A 45 9.57 -6.33 4.21
CA GLY A 45 9.79 -5.61 2.97
C GLY A 45 8.70 -5.85 1.94
N ALA A 46 8.77 -5.08 0.86
CA ALA A 46 7.82 -5.14 -0.25
C ALA A 46 7.73 -6.53 -0.88
N GLU A 47 8.81 -7.30 -0.89
CA GLU A 47 8.90 -8.65 -1.46
C GLU A 47 7.94 -9.67 -0.81
N VAL A 48 7.38 -9.35 0.36
CA VAL A 48 6.38 -10.21 1.00
C VAL A 48 5.00 -10.06 0.35
N SER A 49 4.70 -8.93 -0.31
CA SER A 49 3.42 -8.77 -1.02
C SER A 49 3.24 -9.80 -2.14
N GLU A 50 4.34 -10.25 -2.75
CA GLU A 50 4.34 -11.29 -3.80
C GLU A 50 4.08 -12.70 -3.27
N LYS A 51 4.19 -12.89 -1.95
CA LYS A 51 4.06 -14.20 -1.28
C LYS A 51 2.76 -14.38 -0.51
N ILE A 52 2.02 -13.30 -0.31
CA ILE A 52 0.76 -13.30 0.42
C ILE A 52 -0.38 -12.82 -0.48
N TRP A 53 -1.60 -13.15 -0.09
CA TRP A 53 -2.74 -12.54 -0.74
C TRP A 53 -2.80 -11.04 -0.41
N VAL A 54 -2.92 -10.22 -1.44
CA VAL A 54 -3.17 -8.77 -1.35
C VAL A 54 -4.45 -8.46 -2.13
N PRO A 55 -5.26 -7.48 -1.70
CA PRO A 55 -6.46 -7.10 -2.44
C PRO A 55 -6.12 -6.39 -3.75
N ASP A 56 -6.72 -6.85 -4.85
CA ASP A 56 -6.56 -6.30 -6.20
C ASP A 56 -7.30 -4.96 -6.37
N THR A 57 -6.84 -3.93 -5.66
CA THR A 57 -7.50 -2.61 -5.62
C THR A 57 -7.03 -1.73 -6.76
N PHE A 58 -7.97 -1.15 -7.50
CA PHE A 58 -7.71 -0.28 -8.65
C PHE A 58 -8.56 0.99 -8.58
N PHE A 59 -8.13 2.05 -9.27
CA PHE A 59 -8.85 3.31 -9.38
C PHE A 59 -9.59 3.38 -10.71
N ALA A 60 -10.91 3.28 -10.71
CA ALA A 60 -11.71 3.15 -11.94
C ALA A 60 -11.58 4.34 -12.93
N ASN A 61 -11.25 5.53 -12.43
CA ASN A 61 -11.13 6.75 -13.23
C ASN A 61 -9.66 7.18 -13.46
N GLU A 62 -8.73 6.31 -13.13
CA GLU A 62 -7.32 6.51 -13.42
C GLU A 62 -7.11 6.47 -14.94
N LYS A 63 -6.45 7.50 -15.49
CA LYS A 63 -5.96 7.46 -16.87
C LYS A 63 -4.61 6.75 -16.98
N ALA A 64 -3.75 6.97 -16.00
CA ALA A 64 -2.49 6.27 -15.78
C ALA A 64 -2.07 6.46 -14.32
N ALA A 65 -1.46 5.43 -13.74
CA ALA A 65 -0.81 5.48 -12.43
C ALA A 65 0.63 4.96 -12.56
N GLN A 66 1.51 5.57 -11.79
CA GLN A 66 2.87 5.10 -11.62
C GLN A 66 3.12 4.78 -10.14
N PHE A 67 3.51 3.54 -9.88
CA PHE A 67 4.06 3.19 -8.58
C PHE A 67 5.48 3.77 -8.48
N HIS A 68 5.79 4.51 -7.42
CA HIS A 68 7.14 5.04 -7.23
C HIS A 68 8.14 3.90 -7.01
N MET A 69 8.87 3.53 -8.06
CA MET A 69 9.96 2.55 -8.04
C MET A 69 11.31 3.26 -7.90
N ALA A 70 11.53 3.99 -6.81
CA ALA A 70 12.84 4.59 -6.53
C ALA A 70 13.76 3.53 -5.89
N THR A 71 14.35 2.65 -6.70
CA THR A 71 15.32 1.58 -6.31
C THR A 71 14.81 0.46 -5.38
N THR A 72 13.74 0.68 -4.61
CA THR A 72 12.97 -0.33 -3.87
C THR A 72 11.51 0.14 -3.89
N PRO A 73 10.50 -0.73 -4.03
CA PRO A 73 9.12 -0.29 -3.91
C PRO A 73 8.93 0.37 -2.53
N ASN A 74 8.43 1.60 -2.48
CA ASN A 74 8.07 2.29 -1.23
C ASN A 74 6.78 1.67 -0.65
N THR A 75 6.86 0.38 -0.35
CA THR A 75 5.79 -0.45 0.17
C THR A 75 6.19 -0.94 1.54
N PHE A 76 5.36 -0.63 2.53
CA PHE A 76 5.54 -1.04 3.90
C PHE A 76 4.43 -2.02 4.27
N ILE A 77 4.81 -3.18 4.81
CA ILE A 77 3.87 -4.21 5.27
C ILE A 77 4.13 -4.47 6.75
N ARG A 78 3.06 -4.44 7.53
CA ARG A 78 3.05 -4.83 8.94
C ARG A 78 2.01 -5.91 9.18
N ILE A 79 2.43 -7.04 9.75
CA ILE A 79 1.56 -8.17 10.08
C ILE A 79 1.53 -8.32 11.60
N LYS A 80 0.38 -8.11 12.25
CA LYS A 80 0.21 -8.35 13.69
C LYS A 80 -0.02 -9.83 13.97
N SER A 81 0.27 -10.26 15.21
CA SER A 81 0.09 -11.65 15.67
C SER A 81 -1.33 -12.20 15.47
N ASN A 82 -2.35 -11.34 15.48
CA ASN A 82 -3.75 -11.69 15.28
C ASN A 82 -4.19 -11.82 13.80
N GLY A 83 -3.24 -11.70 12.86
CA GLY A 83 -3.48 -11.77 11.42
C GLY A 83 -3.91 -10.44 10.77
N GLU A 84 -3.89 -9.33 11.49
CA GLU A 84 -4.13 -8.00 10.89
C GLU A 84 -2.91 -7.60 10.05
N VAL A 85 -3.14 -7.38 8.75
CA VAL A 85 -2.15 -6.92 7.79
C VAL A 85 -2.42 -5.47 7.46
N PHE A 86 -1.38 -4.66 7.54
CA PHE A 86 -1.39 -3.26 7.14
C PHE A 86 -0.39 -3.06 6.01
N LEU A 87 -0.86 -2.48 4.91
CA LEU A 87 -0.09 -2.18 3.71
C LEU A 87 -0.14 -0.67 3.46
N SER A 88 1.02 -0.05 3.23
CA SER A 88 1.14 1.35 2.83
C SER A 88 2.03 1.46 1.60
N MET A 89 1.55 2.15 0.57
CA MET A 89 2.27 2.33 -0.70
C MET A 89 2.11 3.76 -1.22
N SER A 90 3.10 4.23 -1.98
CA SER A 90 3.10 5.56 -2.61
C SER A 90 2.64 5.47 -4.07
N TYR A 91 1.69 6.31 -4.44
CA TYR A 91 1.14 6.44 -5.80
C TYR A 91 1.42 7.84 -6.37
N LEU A 92 1.64 7.88 -7.69
CA LEU A 92 1.67 9.05 -8.58
C LEU A 92 0.63 8.88 -9.70
#